data_AF-A0A9E0WJE1-F1
#
_entry.id   AF-A0A9E0WJE1-F1
#
_cell.length_a   1.000
_cell.length_b   1.000
_cell.length_c   1.000
_cell.angle_alpha   90.00
_cell.angle_beta   90.00
_cell.angle_gamma   90.00
#
_symmetry.space_group_name_H-M   'P 1'
#
loop_
_entity.id
_entity.type
_entity.pdbx_description
1 polymer ?
#
loop_
_entity_poly.entity_id
_entity_poly.type
_entity_poly.pdbx_seq_one_letter_code
_entity_poly.pdbx_strand_id
1 'polypeptide(L)'
;MAPTASAGPDEYLGEILTVGFNFCPRGTLEADGRLLPISSYTALFSLYGTTYGGDGRTTFALPDLRGRTIVNAGQGPGLTNRPLGQRGGTERNESGPALAPKGPANNAAGKTTTGENMQPYLALKQCVVAEGIYPSRS
;
A
#
# COMPACT_ATOMS: atom_id res chain seq x y z
N MET A 1 -1.78 2.58 34.80
CA MET A 1 -2.36 2.95 33.49
C MET A 1 -1.22 3.38 32.60
N ALA A 2 -0.92 2.61 31.55
CA ALA A 2 0.11 3.03 30.59
C ALA A 2 -0.37 4.30 29.87
N PRO A 3 0.51 5.28 29.60
CA PRO A 3 0.14 6.44 28.78
C PRO A 3 -0.43 5.94 27.45
N THR A 4 -1.48 6.59 26.97
CA THR A 4 -2.03 6.34 25.63
C THR A 4 -0.88 6.51 24.65
N ALA A 5 -0.42 5.42 24.03
CA ALA A 5 0.68 5.46 23.08
C ALA A 5 0.24 6.33 21.89
N SER A 6 0.63 7.61 21.91
CA SER A 6 0.64 8.55 20.80
C SER A 6 2.05 8.48 20.24
N ALA A 7 2.22 8.03 18.99
CA ALA A 7 3.55 7.91 18.42
C ALA A 7 4.06 9.30 17.99
N GLY A 8 4.65 10.04 18.94
CA GLY A 8 5.39 11.29 18.70
C GLY A 8 4.58 12.58 18.90
N PRO A 9 5.27 13.74 19.03
CA PRO A 9 4.60 15.04 19.02
C PRO A 9 4.09 15.29 17.59
N ASP A 10 2.76 15.34 17.47
CA ASP A 10 2.00 15.80 16.31
C ASP A 10 2.22 15.03 14.98
N GLU A 11 1.67 13.81 14.91
CA GLU A 11 1.55 13.05 13.67
C GLU A 11 0.70 13.82 12.63
N TYR A 12 1.13 13.83 11.37
CA TYR A 12 0.32 14.45 10.31
C TYR A 12 -0.83 13.54 9.91
N LEU A 13 -2.02 14.13 9.77
CA LEU A 13 -3.19 13.42 9.28
C LEU A 13 -2.89 12.83 7.90
N GLY A 14 -3.21 11.54 7.72
CA GLY A 14 -2.97 10.82 6.48
C GLY A 14 -1.54 10.30 6.29
N GLU A 15 -0.66 10.45 7.28
CA GLU A 15 0.65 9.79 7.28
C GLU A 15 0.53 8.25 7.38
N ILE A 16 1.50 7.54 6.80
CA ILE A 16 1.61 6.09 6.90
C ILE A 16 2.71 5.74 7.90
N LEU A 17 2.30 5.09 8.99
CA LEU A 17 3.17 4.60 10.04
C LEU A 17 3.41 3.11 9.86
N THR A 18 4.68 2.73 9.88
CA THR A 18 5.09 1.32 9.95
C THR A 18 5.37 0.94 11.40
N VAL A 19 4.68 -0.09 11.90
CA VAL A 19 4.83 -0.58 13.28
C VAL A 19 5.23 -2.05 13.33
N GLY A 20 6.08 -2.41 14.30
CA GLY A 20 6.56 -3.78 14.52
C GLY A 20 5.62 -4.67 15.35
N PHE A 21 4.51 -4.13 15.84
CA PHE A 21 3.50 -4.84 16.62
C PHE A 21 2.23 -5.10 15.80
N ASN A 22 1.36 -5.99 16.27
CA ASN A 22 0.23 -6.53 15.49
C ASN A 22 -1.07 -5.70 15.60
N PHE A 23 -1.01 -4.42 15.93
CA PHE A 23 -2.19 -3.55 15.97
C PHE A 23 -1.82 -2.13 15.54
N CYS A 24 -2.83 -1.35 15.14
CA CYS A 24 -2.68 0.08 14.91
C CYS A 24 -3.03 0.83 16.20
N PRO A 25 -2.17 1.75 16.68
CA PRO A 25 -2.44 2.50 17.91
C PRO A 25 -3.69 3.38 17.76
N ARG A 26 -4.18 3.92 18.88
CA ARG A 26 -5.35 4.84 18.86
C ARG A 26 -5.04 6.06 17.99
N GLY A 27 -6.07 6.58 17.32
CA GLY A 27 -5.91 7.68 16.36
C GLY A 27 -5.41 7.22 14.97
N THR A 28 -5.17 5.91 14.78
CA THR A 28 -4.75 5.36 13.49
C THR A 28 -5.66 4.21 13.04
N LEU A 29 -5.65 3.91 11.75
CA LEU A 29 -6.43 2.84 11.11
C LEU A 29 -5.51 1.94 10.30
N GLU A 30 -5.83 0.66 10.14
CA GLU A 30 -5.02 -0.23 9.30
C GLU A 30 -5.11 0.16 7.83
N ALA A 31 -3.98 0.16 7.12
CA ALA A 31 -3.92 0.42 5.67
C ALA A 31 -4.36 -0.82 4.87
N ASP A 32 -5.64 -1.19 4.99
CA ASP A 32 -6.23 -2.41 4.44
C ASP A 32 -7.22 -2.19 3.29
N GLY A 33 -7.28 -0.97 2.75
CA GLY A 33 -8.18 -0.66 1.64
C GLY A 33 -9.65 -0.48 2.00
N ARG A 34 -10.01 -0.50 3.29
CA ARG A 34 -11.43 -0.37 3.69
C ARG A 34 -12.05 0.95 3.25
N LEU A 35 -13.35 0.93 3.02
CA LEU A 35 -14.15 2.14 2.81
C LEU A 35 -14.48 2.78 4.15
N LEU A 36 -14.34 4.10 4.22
CA LEU A 36 -14.66 4.94 5.36
C LEU A 36 -15.72 5.98 4.97
N PRO A 37 -16.65 6.31 5.90
CA PRO A 37 -17.63 7.35 5.67
C PRO A 37 -16.95 8.73 5.66
N ILE A 38 -17.18 9.51 4.61
CA ILE A 38 -16.63 10.87 4.47
C ILE A 38 -17.11 11.75 5.64
N SER A 39 -18.37 11.58 6.08
CA SER A 39 -18.96 12.36 7.17
C SER A 39 -18.19 12.27 8.49
N SER A 40 -17.47 11.18 8.74
CA SER A 40 -16.70 10.97 9.98
C SER A 40 -15.21 11.28 9.82
N TYR A 41 -14.71 11.36 8.57
CA TYR A 41 -13.28 11.51 8.26
C TYR A 41 -13.06 12.57 7.18
N THR A 42 -13.75 13.71 7.27
CA THR A 42 -13.76 14.77 6.25
C THR A 42 -12.36 15.32 5.97
N ALA A 43 -11.56 15.54 7.01
CA ALA A 43 -10.19 16.05 6.88
C ALA A 43 -9.24 15.01 6.25
N LEU A 44 -9.43 13.73 6.53
CA LEU A 44 -8.63 12.68 5.87
C LEU A 44 -9.04 12.53 4.40
N PHE A 45 -10.33 12.64 4.11
CA PHE A 45 -10.85 12.64 2.75
C PHE A 45 -10.32 13.82 1.92
N SER A 46 -10.15 15.03 2.49
CA SER A 46 -9.60 16.15 1.72
C SER A 46 -8.13 15.95 1.32
N LEU A 47 -7.41 15.03 1.98
CA LEU A 47 -6.05 14.65 1.62
C LEU A 47 -6.01 13.50 0.60
N TYR A 48 -6.81 12.45 0.82
CA TYR A 48 -6.75 11.22 0.02
C TYR A 48 -7.67 11.27 -1.20
N GLY A 49 -8.76 12.03 -1.14
CA GLY A 49 -9.83 12.02 -2.12
C GLY A 49 -10.32 10.59 -2.38
N THR A 50 -10.50 10.26 -3.65
CA THR A 50 -10.87 8.91 -4.11
C THR A 50 -9.68 8.13 -4.66
N THR A 51 -8.45 8.55 -4.37
CA THR A 51 -7.21 7.96 -4.93
C THR A 51 -7.15 6.44 -4.73
N TYR A 52 -7.65 5.95 -3.60
CA TYR A 52 -7.64 4.52 -3.26
C TYR A 52 -9.00 3.84 -3.43
N GLY A 53 -10.02 4.56 -3.91
CA GLY A 53 -11.39 4.07 -4.13
C GLY A 53 -12.46 4.85 -3.35
N GLY A 54 -13.68 4.29 -3.35
CA GLY A 54 -14.90 4.92 -2.83
C GLY A 54 -15.66 5.73 -3.88
N ASP A 55 -16.80 6.28 -3.49
CA ASP A 55 -17.69 7.02 -4.40
C ASP A 55 -17.43 8.54 -4.40
N GLY A 56 -16.60 9.03 -3.49
CA GLY A 56 -16.27 10.46 -3.34
C GLY A 56 -17.45 11.33 -2.88
N ARG A 57 -18.57 10.71 -2.49
CA ARG A 57 -19.80 11.39 -2.04
C ARG A 57 -20.18 11.01 -0.63
N THR A 58 -20.19 9.71 -0.35
CA THR A 58 -20.51 9.15 0.96
C THR A 58 -19.30 8.45 1.57
N THR A 59 -18.41 7.89 0.73
CA THR A 59 -17.28 7.07 1.15
C THR A 59 -16.02 7.34 0.33
N PHE A 60 -14.88 7.06 0.97
CA PHE A 60 -13.57 6.99 0.34
C PHE A 60 -12.83 5.77 0.89
N ALA A 61 -11.80 5.28 0.20
CA ALA A 61 -10.98 4.16 0.68
C ALA A 61 -9.64 4.62 1.25
N LEU A 62 -9.14 3.85 2.22
CA LEU A 62 -7.74 3.89 2.63
C LEU A 62 -6.83 3.21 1.57
N PRO A 63 -5.51 3.45 1.61
CA PRO A 63 -4.56 2.60 0.91
C PRO A 63 -4.72 1.13 1.33
N ASP A 64 -4.51 0.21 0.38
CA ASP A 64 -4.36 -1.22 0.69
C ASP A 64 -2.89 -1.57 0.54
N LEU A 65 -2.20 -1.78 1.66
CA LEU A 65 -0.78 -2.12 1.72
C LEU A 65 -0.54 -3.59 2.09
N ARG A 66 -1.61 -4.39 2.22
CA ARG A 66 -1.49 -5.83 2.51
C ARG A 66 -0.82 -6.52 1.33
N GLY A 67 0.24 -7.28 1.61
CA GLY A 67 1.02 -8.00 0.60
C GLY A 67 1.83 -7.10 -0.35
N ARG A 68 1.93 -5.80 -0.06
CA ARG A 68 2.55 -4.81 -0.96
C ARG A 68 3.74 -4.11 -0.31
N THR A 69 4.80 -3.96 -1.08
CA THR A 69 5.86 -3.01 -0.76
C THR A 69 5.49 -1.61 -1.25
N ILE A 70 5.83 -0.60 -0.47
CA ILE A 70 5.65 0.80 -0.87
C ILE A 70 6.72 1.15 -1.92
N VAL A 71 6.32 1.88 -2.96
CA VAL A 71 7.22 2.46 -3.96
C VAL A 71 6.89 3.95 -4.11
N ASN A 72 7.87 4.75 -4.51
CA ASN A 72 7.65 6.17 -4.70
C ASN A 72 6.75 6.43 -5.93
N ALA A 73 5.89 7.44 -5.82
CA ALA A 73 4.99 7.87 -6.89
C ALA A 73 5.69 8.86 -7.84
N GLY A 74 5.19 8.96 -9.06
CA GLY A 74 5.66 9.86 -10.10
C GLY A 74 6.61 9.21 -11.11
N GLN A 75 7.31 10.06 -11.85
CA GLN A 75 8.24 9.66 -12.90
C GLN A 75 9.62 10.28 -12.65
N GLY A 76 10.62 9.44 -12.41
CA GLY A 76 12.02 9.87 -12.46
C GLY A 76 12.57 9.83 -13.90
N PRO A 77 13.69 10.53 -14.20
CA PRO A 77 14.33 10.47 -15.52
C PRO A 77 14.65 9.03 -15.93
N GLY A 78 14.12 8.58 -17.08
CA GLY A 78 14.32 7.21 -17.58
C GLY A 78 13.54 6.13 -16.83
N LEU A 79 12.70 6.48 -15.85
CA LEU A 79 11.88 5.53 -15.10
C LEU A 79 10.44 5.47 -15.63
N THR A 80 9.77 4.36 -15.35
CA THR A 80 8.33 4.22 -15.59
C THR A 80 7.56 5.16 -14.68
N ASN A 81 6.60 5.91 -15.23
CA ASN A 81 5.68 6.72 -14.45
C ASN A 81 4.78 5.83 -13.58
N ARG A 82 4.72 6.10 -12.28
CA ARG A 82 3.83 5.41 -11.32
C ARG A 82 2.92 6.43 -10.62
N PRO A 83 1.72 6.74 -11.14
CA PRO A 83 0.81 7.63 -10.45
C PRO A 83 0.49 7.15 -9.02
N LEU A 84 0.26 8.11 -8.13
CA LEU A 84 -0.13 7.82 -6.75
C LEU A 84 -1.38 6.92 -6.73
N GLY A 85 -1.39 5.92 -5.86
CA GLY A 85 -2.47 4.93 -5.79
C GLY A 85 -2.39 3.80 -6.81
N GLN A 86 -1.46 3.84 -7.77
CA GLN A 86 -1.28 2.73 -8.71
C GLN A 86 -0.86 1.46 -7.97
N ARG A 87 -1.61 0.39 -8.22
CA ARG A 87 -1.29 -0.97 -7.79
C ARG A 87 -0.55 -1.69 -8.93
N GLY A 88 0.53 -2.39 -8.61
CA GLY A 88 1.28 -3.18 -9.59
C GLY A 88 2.01 -4.35 -8.95
N GLY A 89 2.53 -5.24 -9.80
CA GLY A 89 3.17 -6.48 -9.38
C GLY A 89 2.19 -7.62 -9.08
N THR A 90 2.74 -8.82 -8.98
CA THR A 90 2.05 -10.07 -8.63
C THR A 90 2.88 -10.79 -7.58
N GLU A 91 2.24 -11.26 -6.51
CA GLU A 91 2.91 -12.00 -5.42
C GLU A 91 3.36 -13.39 -5.89
N ARG A 92 2.57 -14.00 -6.79
CA ARG A 92 2.85 -15.27 -7.45
C ARG A 92 2.99 -15.05 -8.95
N ASN A 93 4.16 -15.39 -9.49
CA ASN A 93 4.35 -15.46 -10.94
C ASN A 93 4.12 -16.90 -11.38
N GLU A 94 3.02 -17.15 -12.09
CA GLU A 94 2.92 -18.36 -12.89
C GLU A 94 3.77 -18.14 -14.14
N SER A 95 4.99 -18.64 -14.14
CA SER A 95 5.77 -18.74 -15.36
C SER A 95 5.14 -19.82 -16.25
N GLY A 96 4.11 -19.47 -17.01
CA GLY A 96 3.92 -20.08 -18.33
C GLY A 96 5.21 -19.85 -19.12
N PRO A 97 5.64 -20.81 -19.96
CA PRO A 97 7.04 -21.02 -20.32
C PRO A 97 7.74 -19.70 -20.64
N ALA A 98 8.50 -19.21 -19.67
CA ALA A 98 9.25 -17.98 -19.78
C ALA A 98 10.23 -18.16 -20.93
N LEU A 99 10.12 -17.31 -21.96
CA LEU A 99 11.13 -17.10 -23.01
C LEU A 99 11.94 -18.38 -23.30
N ALA A 100 11.32 -19.35 -24.00
CA ALA A 100 12.13 -20.41 -24.57
C ALA A 100 13.27 -19.74 -25.34
N PRO A 101 14.56 -20.03 -25.07
CA PRO A 101 15.60 -19.63 -25.99
C PRO A 101 15.13 -20.11 -27.36
N LYS A 102 15.16 -19.23 -28.36
CA LYS A 102 14.87 -19.58 -29.75
C LYS A 102 16.00 -20.50 -30.24
N GLY A 103 16.04 -21.72 -29.70
CA GLY A 103 16.99 -22.78 -29.92
C GLY A 103 16.20 -24.09 -30.08
N PRO A 104 16.78 -25.07 -30.79
CA PRO A 104 16.04 -26.23 -31.25
C PRO A 104 15.46 -27.02 -30.07
N ALA A 105 14.17 -27.30 -30.15
CA ALA A 105 13.37 -27.92 -29.11
C ALA A 105 13.85 -29.35 -28.79
N ASN A 106 14.34 -29.55 -27.58
CA ASN A 106 14.39 -30.83 -26.90
C ASN A 106 13.20 -30.88 -25.94
N ASN A 107 12.38 -31.94 -26.08
CA ASN A 107 11.15 -32.17 -25.33
C ASN A 107 11.41 -32.25 -23.81
N ALA A 108 11.50 -31.10 -23.14
CA ALA A 108 11.30 -30.95 -21.72
C ALA A 108 9.97 -30.23 -21.56
N ALA A 109 8.90 -30.99 -21.29
CA ALA A 109 7.63 -30.42 -20.90
C ALA A 109 7.89 -29.41 -19.78
N GLY A 110 7.67 -28.12 -20.08
CA GLY A 110 7.99 -27.01 -19.19
C GLY A 110 7.30 -27.23 -17.86
N LYS A 111 8.08 -27.58 -16.83
CA LYS A 111 7.61 -27.58 -15.46
C LYS A 111 7.29 -26.12 -15.14
N THR A 112 6.01 -25.80 -14.92
CA THR A 112 5.61 -24.54 -14.32
C THR A 112 6.28 -24.44 -12.96
N THR A 113 7.43 -23.78 -12.89
CA THR A 113 8.06 -23.44 -11.62
C THR A 113 7.28 -22.28 -11.04
N THR A 114 6.26 -22.62 -10.25
CA THR A 114 5.62 -21.69 -9.34
C THR A 114 6.68 -21.25 -8.32
N GLY A 115 7.33 -20.13 -8.60
CA GLY A 115 8.23 -19.47 -7.67
C GLY A 115 7.51 -18.29 -7.02
N GLU A 116 7.62 -18.18 -5.70
CA GLU A 116 7.31 -16.90 -5.05
C GLU A 116 8.32 -15.87 -5.54
N ASN A 117 7.83 -14.79 -6.12
CA ASN A 117 8.68 -13.73 -6.67
C ASN A 117 9.08 -12.71 -5.58
N MET A 118 8.74 -12.97 -4.33
CA MET A 118 9.04 -12.08 -3.23
C MET A 118 10.47 -12.34 -2.74
N GLN A 119 11.31 -11.30 -2.77
CA GLN A 119 12.61 -11.33 -2.10
C GLN A 119 12.41 -11.60 -0.60
N PRO A 120 13.41 -12.11 0.14
CA PRO A 120 13.29 -12.31 1.58
C PRO A 120 12.78 -11.04 2.27
N TYR A 121 11.70 -11.16 3.04
CA TYR A 121 11.00 -10.01 3.62
C TYR A 121 10.63 -10.25 5.08
N LEU A 122 10.50 -9.16 5.83
CA LEU A 122 9.90 -9.13 7.15
C LEU A 122 8.65 -8.25 7.08
N ALA A 123 7.48 -8.83 7.33
CA ALA A 123 6.23 -8.09 7.30
C ALA A 123 6.06 -7.24 8.56
N LEU A 124 5.84 -5.93 8.37
CA LEU A 124 5.46 -4.99 9.41
C LEU A 124 4.04 -4.49 9.16
N LYS A 125 3.34 -4.04 10.19
CA LYS A 125 1.98 -3.52 10.05
C LYS A 125 2.01 -2.06 9.62
N GLN A 126 1.13 -1.71 8.68
CA GLN A 126 1.01 -0.36 8.13
C GLN A 126 -0.29 0.28 8.63
N CYS A 127 -0.17 1.47 9.22
CA CYS A 127 -1.27 2.21 9.81
C CYS A 127 -1.36 3.61 9.20
N VAL A 128 -2.56 4.09 8.93
CA VAL A 128 -2.88 5.44 8.49
C VAL A 128 -3.23 6.28 9.70
N VAL A 129 -2.60 7.45 9.86
CA VAL A 129 -2.99 8.44 10.87
C VAL A 129 -4.36 9.02 10.51
N ALA A 130 -5.36 8.73 11.34
CA ALA A 130 -6.76 9.14 11.15
C ALA A 130 -7.15 10.32 12.06
N GLU A 131 -6.34 10.61 13.08
CA GLU A 131 -6.44 11.76 13.97
C GLU A 131 -5.04 12.37 14.11
N GLY A 132 -4.86 13.63 13.73
CA GLY A 132 -3.54 14.27 13.71
C GLY A 132 -3.58 15.70 13.17
N ILE A 133 -2.42 16.34 13.02
CA ILE A 133 -2.32 17.70 12.45
C ILE A 133 -2.62 17.66 10.96
N TYR A 134 -3.52 18.53 10.50
CA TYR A 134 -3.78 18.67 9.07
C TYR A 134 -2.56 19.28 8.35
N PRO A 135 -1.94 18.59 7.38
CA PRO A 135 -0.80 19.13 6.66
C PRO A 135 -1.27 20.18 5.65
N SER A 136 -1.03 21.46 5.95
CA SER A 136 -1.25 22.55 5.00
C SER A 136 -0.11 22.62 3.98
N ARG A 137 -0.46 22.78 2.70
CA ARG A 137 0.50 23.03 1.62
C ARG A 137 0.66 24.56 1.52
N SER A 138 1.72 25.11 2.10
CA SER A 138 2.11 26.53 1.92
C SER A 138 2.84 26.75 0.60
#